data_AF-A0A3E1Y507-F1
#
_entry.id   AF-A0A3E1Y507-F1
#
_cell.length_a   1.000
_cell.length_b   1.000
_cell.length_c   1.000
_cell.angle_alpha   90.00
_cell.angle_beta   90.00
_cell.angle_gamma   90.00
#
_symmetry.space_group_name_H-M   'P 1'
#
loop_
_entity.id
_entity.type
_entity.pdbx_description
1 polymer ?
#
loop_
_entity_poly.entity_id
_entity_poly.type
_entity_poly.pdbx_seq_one_letter_code
_entity_poly.pdbx_strand_id
1 'polypeptide(L)'
;MIIPYEVKEDFIEGQYIFAFSSIHCEYYVYFEPLKTLLEDGVSVLYYLEQNGYFFGFASYDEEEYVLKKKERPFEIDKRIATTICNIIRTFFKRFSTVVLIYYCDPIDNKQASRHRLFKKWDEIYCSDLIAYRIDTMLRVEDDMHFLGCFAFCSEGETDIVKEQFFKFAELKVPEDKRSQKV
;
A
#
# COMPACT_ATOMS: atom_id res chain seq x y z
N MET A 1 -1.08 -10.84 18.84
CA MET A 1 -2.33 -10.52 18.13
C MET A 1 -2.75 -11.76 17.36
N ILE A 2 -4.04 -12.11 17.34
CA ILE A 2 -4.55 -13.28 16.60
C ILE A 2 -4.91 -12.81 15.18
N ILE A 3 -4.42 -13.51 14.15
CA ILE A 3 -4.78 -13.24 12.75
C ILE A 3 -6.18 -13.85 12.51
N PRO A 4 -7.21 -13.05 12.16
CA PRO A 4 -8.59 -13.56 12.05
C PRO A 4 -8.86 -14.54 10.91
N TYR A 5 -8.12 -14.41 9.81
CA TYR A 5 -8.23 -15.28 8.65
C TYR A 5 -6.94 -16.04 8.44
N GLU A 6 -7.05 -17.26 7.91
CA GLU A 6 -5.90 -17.97 7.38
C GLU A 6 -5.34 -17.21 6.17
N VAL A 7 -4.04 -16.95 6.20
CA VAL A 7 -3.33 -16.22 5.14
C VAL A 7 -2.41 -17.21 4.45
N LYS A 8 -2.56 -17.31 3.13
CA LYS A 8 -1.61 -18.00 2.26
C LYS A 8 -0.67 -16.98 1.66
N GLU A 9 0.59 -17.34 1.57
CA GLU A 9 1.63 -16.50 1.02
C GLU A 9 2.24 -17.18 -0.20
N ASP A 10 2.41 -16.40 -1.26
CA ASP A 10 3.08 -16.79 -2.48
C ASP A 10 4.09 -15.71 -2.90
N PHE A 11 5.08 -16.11 -3.68
CA PHE A 11 6.04 -15.20 -4.33
C PHE A 11 5.96 -15.40 -5.84
N ILE A 12 5.37 -14.43 -6.54
CA ILE A 12 5.02 -14.53 -7.97
C ILE A 12 5.64 -13.35 -8.69
N GLU A 13 6.42 -13.61 -9.74
CA GLU A 13 7.02 -12.59 -10.61
C GLU A 13 7.80 -11.48 -9.87
N GLY A 14 8.42 -11.81 -8.74
CA GLY A 14 9.18 -10.85 -7.94
C GLY A 14 8.38 -10.11 -6.87
N GLN A 15 7.07 -10.39 -6.75
CA GLN A 15 6.15 -9.77 -5.79
C GLN A 15 5.78 -10.75 -4.69
N TYR A 16 5.63 -10.26 -3.46
CA TYR A 16 5.03 -11.02 -2.38
C TYR A 16 3.51 -10.85 -2.41
N ILE A 17 2.76 -11.94 -2.47
CA ILE A 17 1.30 -11.94 -2.51
C ILE A 17 0.78 -12.72 -1.30
N PHE A 18 -0.14 -12.13 -0.56
CA PHE A 18 -0.78 -12.71 0.60
C PHE A 18 -2.28 -12.78 0.36
N ALA A 19 -2.82 -13.98 0.18
CA ALA A 19 -4.23 -14.22 -0.07
C ALA A 19 -4.96 -14.72 1.18
N PHE A 20 -6.18 -14.23 1.41
CA PHE A 20 -7.07 -14.74 2.45
C PHE A 20 -8.53 -14.61 2.05
N SER A 21 -9.34 -15.56 2.50
CA SER A 21 -10.76 -15.61 2.14
C SER A 21 -11.63 -15.21 3.33
N SER A 22 -12.50 -14.22 3.12
CA SER A 22 -13.63 -13.97 4.00
C SER A 22 -14.82 -14.86 3.58
N ILE A 23 -15.92 -14.80 4.33
CA ILE A 23 -17.17 -15.48 3.94
C ILE A 23 -17.80 -14.94 2.64
N HIS A 24 -17.36 -13.77 2.16
CA HIS A 24 -18.00 -13.07 1.03
C HIS A 24 -17.11 -12.95 -0.20
N CYS A 25 -15.80 -12.92 -0.01
CA CYS A 25 -14.84 -12.58 -1.04
C CYS A 25 -13.44 -13.02 -0.64
N GLU A 26 -12.61 -13.29 -1.65
CA GLU A 26 -11.18 -13.49 -1.51
C GLU A 26 -10.45 -12.17 -1.69
N TYR A 27 -9.49 -11.92 -0.81
CA TYR A 27 -8.65 -10.74 -0.84
C TYR A 27 -7.21 -11.16 -1.08
N TYR A 28 -6.47 -10.30 -1.76
CA TYR A 28 -5.04 -10.38 -1.80
C TYR A 28 -4.42 -9.04 -1.38
N VAL A 29 -3.26 -9.16 -0.74
CA VAL A 29 -2.38 -8.07 -0.39
C VAL A 29 -1.07 -8.32 -1.13
N TYR A 30 -0.54 -7.32 -1.81
CA TYR A 30 0.70 -7.48 -2.56
C TYR A 30 1.74 -6.46 -2.11
N PHE A 31 3.00 -6.88 -2.20
CA PHE A 31 4.18 -6.05 -2.00
C PHE A 31 5.11 -6.23 -3.19
N GLU A 32 5.18 -5.20 -4.03
CA GLU A 32 6.02 -5.16 -5.21
C GLU A 32 7.28 -4.33 -4.93
N PRO A 33 8.50 -4.88 -5.09
CA PRO A 33 9.73 -4.12 -4.90
C PRO A 33 9.76 -2.88 -5.80
N LEU A 34 10.03 -1.68 -5.26
CA LEU A 34 10.03 -0.44 -6.06
C LEU A 34 11.06 -0.48 -7.20
N LYS A 35 12.15 -1.22 -7.05
CA LYS A 35 13.14 -1.41 -8.13
C LYS A 35 12.55 -1.94 -9.44
N THR A 36 11.41 -2.66 -9.41
CA THR A 36 10.75 -3.14 -10.65
C THR A 36 9.97 -2.02 -11.33
N LEU A 37 9.61 -0.98 -10.57
CA LEU A 37 8.81 0.16 -11.01
C LEU A 37 9.67 1.39 -11.33
N LEU A 38 10.90 1.44 -10.85
CA LEU A 38 11.86 2.50 -11.14
C LEU A 38 12.64 2.10 -12.40
N GLU A 39 12.66 2.98 -13.42
CA GLU A 39 13.47 2.76 -14.62
C GLU A 39 14.96 2.66 -14.25
N ASP A 40 15.71 1.78 -14.93
CA ASP A 40 17.16 1.63 -14.76
C ASP A 40 17.85 3.00 -14.90
N GLY A 41 18.39 3.53 -13.79
CA GLY A 41 19.17 4.77 -13.79
C GLY A 41 18.65 5.92 -12.94
N VAL A 42 17.53 5.77 -12.20
CA VAL A 42 17.12 6.77 -11.19
C VAL A 42 17.98 6.67 -9.92
N SER A 43 19.29 6.94 -10.06
CA SER A 43 20.29 6.90 -8.99
C SER A 43 19.93 7.76 -7.76
N VAL A 44 18.98 8.69 -7.90
CA VAL A 44 18.56 9.61 -6.83
C VAL A 44 17.59 8.98 -5.82
N LEU A 45 17.04 7.78 -6.11
CA LEU A 45 16.13 7.05 -5.23
C LEU A 45 16.73 5.73 -4.69
N TYR A 46 18.06 5.66 -4.58
CA TYR A 46 18.77 4.43 -4.21
C TYR A 46 18.27 3.78 -2.91
N TYR A 47 17.86 4.57 -1.91
CA TYR A 47 17.40 4.01 -0.64
C TYR A 47 16.04 3.32 -0.80
N LEU A 48 15.11 3.95 -1.53
CA LEU A 48 13.81 3.36 -1.87
C LEU A 48 13.93 2.20 -2.87
N GLU A 49 14.91 2.23 -3.77
CA GLU A 49 15.15 1.11 -4.69
C GLU A 49 15.54 -0.17 -3.94
N GLN A 50 16.37 -0.04 -2.90
CA GLN A 50 16.86 -1.18 -2.11
C GLN A 50 15.86 -1.65 -1.03
N ASN A 51 15.11 -0.72 -0.42
CA ASN A 51 14.29 -1.01 0.76
C ASN A 51 12.79 -0.79 0.55
N GLY A 52 12.41 -0.25 -0.60
CA GLY A 52 11.05 0.20 -0.86
C GLY A 52 10.21 -0.84 -1.58
N TYR A 53 8.94 -0.89 -1.21
CA TYR A 53 7.91 -1.71 -1.83
C TYR A 53 6.67 -0.86 -2.07
N PHE A 54 6.07 -0.99 -3.24
CA PHE A 54 4.69 -0.60 -3.43
C PHE A 54 3.77 -1.63 -2.77
N PHE A 55 2.77 -1.15 -2.04
CA PHE A 55 1.83 -1.96 -1.31
C PHE A 55 0.40 -1.61 -1.72
N GLY A 56 -0.37 -2.66 -2.00
CA GLY A 56 -1.80 -2.55 -2.27
C GLY A 56 -2.56 -3.77 -1.78
N PHE A 57 -3.88 -3.67 -1.81
CA PHE A 57 -4.77 -4.78 -1.54
C PHE A 57 -6.02 -4.65 -2.40
N ALA A 58 -6.57 -5.79 -2.84
CA ALA A 58 -7.80 -5.82 -3.60
C ALA A 58 -8.59 -7.11 -3.32
N SER A 59 -9.84 -7.12 -3.74
CA SER A 59 -10.64 -8.35 -3.86
C SER A 59 -10.42 -9.00 -5.22
N TYR A 60 -10.35 -10.35 -5.28
CA TYR A 60 -10.20 -11.08 -6.55
C TYR A 60 -11.38 -10.90 -7.51
N ASP A 61 -12.58 -10.61 -7.00
CA ASP A 61 -13.77 -10.40 -7.81
C ASP A 61 -14.48 -9.10 -7.40
N GLU A 62 -13.90 -7.97 -7.78
CA GLU A 62 -14.42 -6.65 -7.45
C GLU A 62 -15.80 -6.41 -8.06
N GLU A 63 -16.05 -6.92 -9.27
CA GLU A 63 -17.35 -6.80 -9.94
C GLU A 63 -18.43 -7.62 -9.21
N GLU A 64 -18.17 -8.89 -8.91
CA GLU A 64 -19.11 -9.73 -8.17
C GLU A 64 -19.32 -9.21 -6.75
N TYR A 65 -18.28 -8.71 -6.08
CA TYR A 65 -18.39 -8.07 -4.76
C TYR A 65 -19.28 -6.82 -4.81
N VAL A 66 -19.11 -5.96 -5.81
CA VAL A 66 -19.92 -4.74 -5.98
C VAL A 66 -21.38 -5.11 -6.28
N LEU A 67 -21.63 -6.12 -7.11
CA LEU A 67 -22.98 -6.62 -7.41
C LEU A 67 -23.66 -7.17 -6.15
N LYS A 68 -22.99 -8.08 -5.43
CA LYS A 68 -23.49 -8.66 -4.18
C LYS A 68 -23.77 -7.60 -3.11
N LYS A 69 -22.92 -6.57 -3.02
CA LYS A 69 -23.09 -5.46 -2.07
C LYS A 69 -24.28 -4.56 -2.41
N LYS A 70 -24.60 -4.37 -3.70
CA LYS A 70 -25.79 -3.62 -4.15
C LYS A 70 -27.07 -4.37 -3.81
N GLU A 71 -27.06 -5.70 -3.94
CA GLU A 71 -28.21 -6.55 -3.59
C GLU A 71 -28.40 -6.65 -2.07
N ARG A 72 -27.31 -6.68 -1.29
CA ARG A 72 -27.34 -6.68 0.16
C ARG A 72 -26.14 -5.92 0.74
N PRO A 73 -26.34 -4.79 1.45
CA PRO A 73 -25.26 -4.10 2.13
C PRO A 73 -24.63 -5.01 3.18
N PHE A 74 -23.36 -5.38 2.97
CA PHE A 74 -22.59 -6.12 3.98
C PHE A 74 -22.19 -5.20 5.12
N GLU A 75 -22.23 -5.70 6.35
CA GLU A 75 -21.58 -5.03 7.46
C GLU A 75 -20.07 -4.95 7.22
N ILE A 76 -19.44 -3.85 7.64
CA ILE A 76 -18.00 -3.67 7.51
C ILE A 76 -17.29 -4.72 8.38
N ASP A 77 -16.68 -5.71 7.73
CA ASP A 77 -15.95 -6.76 8.43
C ASP A 77 -14.58 -6.25 8.90
N LYS A 78 -14.51 -5.83 10.17
CA LYS A 78 -13.29 -5.32 10.81
C LYS A 78 -12.15 -6.35 10.84
N ARG A 79 -12.45 -7.64 10.65
CA ARG A 79 -11.44 -8.70 10.61
C ARG A 79 -10.55 -8.57 9.38
N ILE A 80 -11.07 -8.05 8.25
CA ILE A 80 -10.28 -7.81 7.03
C ILE A 80 -9.15 -6.82 7.32
N ALA A 81 -9.47 -5.66 7.89
CA ALA A 81 -8.49 -4.65 8.27
C ALA A 81 -7.45 -5.22 9.24
N THR A 82 -7.91 -6.01 10.22
CA THR A 82 -7.03 -6.65 11.22
C THR A 82 -6.08 -7.66 10.55
N THR A 83 -6.56 -8.46 9.59
CA THR A 83 -5.73 -9.40 8.83
C THR A 83 -4.68 -8.67 7.99
N ILE A 84 -5.08 -7.64 7.23
CA ILE A 84 -4.15 -6.85 6.40
C ILE A 84 -3.05 -6.21 7.26
N CYS A 85 -3.40 -5.64 8.41
CA CYS A 85 -2.41 -5.04 9.30
C CYS A 85 -1.45 -6.08 9.90
N ASN A 86 -1.93 -7.31 10.18
CA ASN A 86 -1.05 -8.40 10.60
C ASN A 86 -0.12 -8.88 9.47
N ILE A 87 -0.58 -8.86 8.22
CA ILE A 87 0.26 -9.11 7.05
C ILE A 87 1.38 -8.07 6.98
N ILE A 88 1.04 -6.77 7.04
CA ILE A 88 2.04 -5.68 7.06
C ILE A 88 3.03 -5.84 8.21
N ARG A 89 2.56 -6.12 9.43
CA ARG A 89 3.40 -6.39 10.60
C ARG A 89 4.35 -7.56 10.38
N THR A 90 3.87 -8.63 9.75
CA THR A 90 4.67 -9.82 9.45
C THR A 90 5.69 -9.52 8.38
N PHE A 91 5.33 -8.71 7.38
CA PHE A 91 6.23 -8.27 6.32
C PHE A 91 7.38 -7.41 6.87
N PHE A 92 7.07 -6.42 7.71
CA PHE A 92 8.10 -5.59 8.35
C PHE A 92 9.13 -6.38 9.17
N LYS A 93 8.71 -7.47 9.82
CA LYS A 93 9.61 -8.31 10.62
C LYS A 93 10.62 -9.13 9.80
N ARG A 94 10.47 -9.19 8.48
CA ARG A 94 11.35 -9.99 7.60
C ARG A 94 12.67 -9.31 7.31
N PHE A 95 12.71 -7.98 7.41
CA PHE A 95 13.85 -7.17 7.02
C PHE A 95 14.22 -6.22 8.15
N SER A 96 15.48 -5.81 8.20
CA SER A 96 15.93 -4.77 9.13
C SER A 96 15.37 -3.40 8.78
N THR A 97 15.10 -3.18 7.49
CA THR A 97 14.65 -1.91 6.93
C THR A 97 13.62 -2.19 5.82
N VAL A 98 12.48 -1.52 5.86
CA VAL A 98 11.42 -1.58 4.83
C VAL A 98 10.72 -0.24 4.73
N VAL A 99 10.45 0.19 3.51
CA VAL A 99 9.58 1.33 3.21
C VAL A 99 8.40 0.86 2.37
N LEU A 100 7.18 0.92 2.90
CA LEU A 100 5.96 0.59 2.17
C LEU A 100 5.32 1.88 1.64
N ILE A 101 5.21 1.99 0.33
CA ILE A 101 4.53 3.09 -0.33
C ILE A 101 3.15 2.61 -0.78
N TYR A 102 2.12 3.40 -0.49
CA TYR A 102 0.78 3.18 -1.02
C TYR A 102 0.32 4.41 -1.81
N TYR A 103 -0.46 4.16 -2.85
CA TYR A 103 -1.09 5.19 -3.67
C TYR A 103 -2.59 4.91 -3.74
N CYS A 104 -3.39 5.93 -3.42
CA CYS A 104 -4.83 5.87 -3.55
C CYS A 104 -5.19 6.52 -4.90
N ASP A 105 -5.39 5.69 -5.92
CA ASP A 105 -5.77 6.14 -7.26
C ASP A 105 -7.11 6.91 -7.23
N PRO A 106 -7.27 7.95 -8.07
CA PRO A 106 -8.50 8.74 -8.12
C PRO A 106 -9.62 8.13 -8.98
N ILE A 107 -9.46 6.93 -9.54
CA ILE A 107 -10.33 6.38 -10.61
C ILE A 107 -11.81 6.36 -10.19
N ASP A 108 -12.10 6.04 -8.93
CA ASP A 108 -13.46 5.95 -8.40
C ASP A 108 -13.87 7.13 -7.50
N ASN A 109 -13.05 8.19 -7.45
CA ASN A 109 -13.22 9.35 -6.56
C ASN A 109 -13.25 9.02 -5.05
N LYS A 110 -12.71 7.87 -4.62
CA LYS A 110 -12.62 7.48 -3.19
C LYS A 110 -11.22 7.61 -2.60
N GLN A 111 -10.27 8.19 -3.32
CA GLN A 111 -8.87 8.33 -2.91
C GLN A 111 -8.72 8.96 -1.51
N ALA A 112 -9.48 10.03 -1.20
CA ALA A 112 -9.45 10.67 0.11
C ALA A 112 -10.00 9.75 1.23
N SER A 113 -10.98 8.91 0.91
CA SER A 113 -11.54 7.94 1.86
C SER A 113 -10.59 6.78 2.12
N ARG A 114 -9.90 6.26 1.08
CA ARG A 114 -8.86 5.24 1.22
C ARG A 114 -7.68 5.77 2.03
N HIS A 115 -7.26 7.01 1.77
CA HIS A 115 -6.20 7.67 2.54
C HIS A 115 -6.55 7.77 4.04
N ARG A 116 -7.78 8.20 4.37
CA ARG A 116 -8.26 8.20 5.77
C ARG A 116 -8.32 6.82 6.39
N LEU A 117 -8.64 5.79 5.61
CA LEU A 117 -8.70 4.40 6.07
C LEU A 117 -7.31 3.90 6.45
N PHE A 118 -6.31 4.11 5.58
CA PHE A 118 -4.92 3.80 5.89
C PHE A 118 -4.43 4.56 7.12
N LYS A 119 -4.87 5.81 7.29
CA LYS A 119 -4.54 6.58 8.48
C LYS A 119 -5.00 5.93 9.77
N LYS A 120 -6.24 5.48 9.77
CA LYS A 120 -6.85 4.81 10.90
C LYS A 120 -6.23 3.45 11.19
N TRP A 121 -5.78 2.73 10.16
CA TRP A 121 -5.16 1.41 10.33
C TRP A 121 -3.81 1.52 11.04
N ASP A 122 -3.00 2.51 10.67
CA ASP A 122 -1.74 2.83 11.33
C ASP A 122 -1.93 3.08 12.84
N GLU A 123 -2.85 4.00 13.19
CA GLU A 123 -3.16 4.36 14.58
C GLU A 123 -3.61 3.17 15.44
N ILE A 124 -4.29 2.18 14.85
CA ILE A 124 -4.90 1.07 15.60
C ILE A 124 -3.98 -0.16 15.65
N TYR A 125 -3.20 -0.42 14.60
CA TYR A 125 -2.57 -1.73 14.41
C TYR A 125 -1.06 -1.69 14.23
N CYS A 126 -0.48 -0.52 13.94
CA CYS A 126 0.93 -0.42 13.55
C CYS A 126 1.71 0.63 14.34
N SER A 127 1.08 1.34 15.29
CA SER A 127 1.70 2.39 16.10
C SER A 127 2.93 1.95 16.90
N ASP A 128 3.08 0.65 17.17
CA ASP A 128 4.20 0.05 17.89
C ASP A 128 5.32 -0.51 16.98
N LEU A 129 5.11 -0.48 15.66
CA LEU A 129 6.03 -1.05 14.67
C LEU A 129 6.55 -0.03 13.68
N ILE A 130 5.73 0.95 13.32
CA ILE A 130 6.09 1.94 12.32
C ILE A 130 6.98 2.98 13.00
N ALA A 131 8.24 3.01 12.60
CA ALA A 131 9.18 4.01 13.06
C ALA A 131 8.77 5.40 12.56
N TYR A 132 8.21 5.45 11.34
CA TYR A 132 7.87 6.70 10.72
C TYR A 132 6.79 6.56 9.64
N ARG A 133 5.89 7.54 9.58
CA ARG A 133 4.87 7.66 8.54
C ARG A 133 4.89 9.04 7.90
N ILE A 134 4.71 9.06 6.59
CA ILE A 134 4.61 10.27 5.79
C ILE A 134 3.42 10.13 4.88
N ASP A 135 2.64 11.19 4.78
CA ASP A 135 1.55 11.31 3.83
C ASP A 135 1.81 12.54 2.97
N THR A 136 1.50 12.46 1.68
CA THR A 136 1.51 13.61 0.78
C THR A 136 0.27 13.63 -0.09
N MET A 137 -0.10 14.83 -0.49
CA MET A 137 -1.20 15.08 -1.38
C MET A 137 -0.70 15.99 -2.49
N LEU A 138 -0.80 15.51 -3.72
CA LEU A 138 -0.33 16.22 -4.90
C LEU A 138 -1.54 16.56 -5.77
N ARG A 139 -1.65 17.83 -6.15
CA ARG A 139 -2.61 18.25 -7.17
C ARG A 139 -1.92 18.17 -8.51
N VAL A 140 -2.46 17.39 -9.44
CA VAL A 140 -1.95 17.30 -10.81
C VAL A 140 -3.09 17.62 -11.76
N GLU A 141 -3.00 18.80 -12.39
CA GLU A 141 -4.13 19.45 -13.08
C GLU A 141 -5.33 19.62 -12.13
N ASP A 142 -6.41 18.89 -12.36
CA ASP A 142 -7.65 18.97 -11.57
C ASP A 142 -7.85 17.79 -10.61
N ASP A 143 -6.98 16.78 -10.66
CA ASP A 143 -7.07 15.61 -9.81
C ASP A 143 -6.17 15.72 -8.57
N MET A 144 -6.70 15.25 -7.45
CA MET A 144 -5.99 15.15 -6.18
C MET A 144 -5.51 13.71 -5.99
N HIS A 145 -4.19 13.54 -5.93
CA HIS A 145 -3.52 12.27 -5.72
C HIS A 145 -3.06 12.16 -4.27
N PHE A 146 -3.30 11.00 -3.65
CA PHE A 146 -2.92 10.74 -2.26
C PHE A 146 -1.92 9.60 -2.22
N LEU A 147 -0.72 9.89 -1.72
CA LEU A 147 0.32 8.90 -1.51
C LEU A 147 0.70 8.90 -0.04
N GLY A 148 1.13 7.75 0.45
CA GLY A 148 1.73 7.68 1.76
C GLY A 148 2.78 6.60 1.85
N CYS A 149 3.53 6.66 2.94
CA CYS A 149 4.69 5.84 3.21
C CYS A 149 4.66 5.41 4.67
N PHE A 150 4.79 4.11 4.91
CA PHE A 150 5.09 3.52 6.22
C PHE A 150 6.52 2.98 6.20
N ALA A 151 7.35 3.43 7.14
CA ALA A 151 8.73 3.01 7.21
C ALA A 151 9.03 2.30 8.52
N PHE A 152 9.67 1.14 8.40
CA PHE A 152 10.41 0.47 9.46
C PHE A 152 11.90 0.67 9.16
N CYS A 153 12.55 1.57 9.88
CA CYS A 153 13.95 1.94 9.67
C CYS A 153 14.57 2.43 10.98
N SER A 154 15.89 2.57 11.02
CA SER A 154 16.57 3.16 12.18
C SER A 154 16.32 4.67 12.27
N GLU A 155 16.43 5.24 13.48
CA GLU A 155 16.13 6.67 13.72
C GLU A 155 16.88 7.62 12.77
N GLY A 156 18.13 7.29 12.42
CA GLY A 156 18.98 8.10 11.54
C GLY A 156 18.63 8.04 10.04
N GLU A 157 17.73 7.16 9.63
CA GLU A 157 17.37 6.97 8.21
C GLU A 157 16.06 7.68 7.83
N THR A 158 15.32 8.19 8.82
CA THR A 158 14.00 8.81 8.62
C THR A 158 14.03 10.00 7.66
N ASP A 159 15.07 10.84 7.72
CA ASP A 159 15.24 11.97 6.82
C ASP A 159 15.51 11.53 5.37
N ILE A 160 16.27 10.46 5.18
CA ILE A 160 16.55 9.88 3.85
C ILE A 160 15.26 9.32 3.24
N VAL A 161 14.48 8.58 4.05
CA VAL A 161 13.16 8.07 3.64
C VAL A 161 12.26 9.22 3.22
N LYS A 162 12.22 10.29 4.02
CA LYS A 162 11.39 11.47 3.75
C LYS A 162 11.77 12.14 2.44
N GLU A 163 13.05 12.42 2.25
CA GLU A 163 13.54 13.07 1.05
C GLU A 163 13.22 12.25 -0.21
N GLN A 164 13.52 10.94 -0.19
CA GLN A 164 13.29 10.10 -1.34
C GLN A 164 11.81 9.82 -1.58
N PHE A 165 10.96 9.75 -0.55
CA PHE A 165 9.52 9.61 -0.71
C PHE A 165 8.91 10.80 -1.45
N PHE A 166 9.28 12.03 -1.10
CA PHE A 166 8.78 13.22 -1.80
C PHE A 166 9.25 13.26 -3.26
N LYS A 167 10.52 12.94 -3.51
CA LYS A 167 11.05 12.82 -4.89
C LYS A 167 10.32 11.74 -5.69
N PHE A 168 10.06 10.58 -5.09
CA PHE A 168 9.28 9.51 -5.70
C PHE A 168 7.87 9.99 -6.07
N ALA A 169 7.18 10.67 -5.16
CA ALA A 169 5.84 11.19 -5.39
C ALA A 169 5.81 12.19 -6.55
N GLU A 170 6.83 13.05 -6.68
CA GLU A 170 6.98 13.97 -7.81
C GLU A 170 7.23 13.25 -9.15
N LEU A 171 7.92 12.10 -9.14
CA LEU A 171 8.23 11.33 -10.37
C LEU A 171 7.08 10.45 -10.84
N LYS A 172 6.37 9.77 -9.92
CA LYS A 172 5.34 8.78 -10.28
C LYS A 172 4.02 9.37 -10.72
N VAL A 173 3.54 10.44 -10.09
CA VAL A 173 2.24 11.03 -10.46
C VAL A 173 2.22 11.55 -11.92
N PRO A 174 3.33 12.09 -12.46
CA PRO A 174 3.43 12.39 -13.90
C PRO A 174 3.45 11.18 -14.84
N GLU A 175 3.95 10.01 -14.41
CA GLU A 175 4.09 8.81 -15.26
C GLU A 175 2.77 8.08 -15.49
N ASP A 176 1.88 7.98 -14.49
CA ASP A 176 0.57 7.33 -14.63
C ASP A 176 -0.28 7.95 -15.76
N LYS A 177 -0.04 9.22 -16.10
CA LYS A 177 -0.67 9.90 -17.25
C LYS A 177 -0.14 9.43 -18.62
N ARG A 178 1.10 8.98 -18.71
CA ARG A 178 1.69 8.48 -19.97
C ARG A 178 1.15 7.10 -20.32
N SER A 179 0.90 6.27 -19.32
CA SER A 179 0.37 4.91 -19.48
C SER A 179 -1.14 4.86 -19.78
N GLN A 180 -1.89 5.96 -19.59
CA GLN A 180 -3.32 6.06 -19.87
C GLN A 180 -3.65 6.69 -21.25
N LYS A 181 -2.65 6.99 -22.08
CA LYS A 181 -2.85 7.36 -23.49
C LYS A 181 -2.59 6.15 -24.40
N VAL A 182 -3.56 5.24 -24.50
CA VAL A 182 -3.69 4.28 -25.61
C VAL A 182 -5.14 4.29 -26.09
#